data_AF-A0ABD0QNA3-F1
#
_entry.id   AF-A0ABD0QNA3-F1
#
_cell.length_a   1.000
_cell.length_b   1.000
_cell.length_c   1.000
_cell.angle_alpha   90.00
_cell.angle_beta   90.00
_cell.angle_gamma   90.00
#
_symmetry.space_group_name_H-M   'P 1'
#
loop_
_entity.id
_entity.type
_entity.pdbx_description
1 polymer ?
#
loop_
_entity_poly.entity_id
_entity_poly.type
_entity_poly.pdbx_seq_one_letter_code
_entity_poly.pdbx_strand_id
1 'polypeptide(L)'
;IAARTLGDLVKKLGEKILPEIIPILEEGLRSDKSDERQGVCIGLSEIMKSTSKDAVLVFSESLVPTVRKALCDPLEEVREAAAKTFEQLHATIGHQALDDILPTLLKQL
;
A
#
# COMPACT_ATOMS: atom_id res chain seq x y z
N ILE A 1 -15.87 1.93 -4.27
CA ILE A 1 -16.71 2.21 -3.08
C ILE A 1 -16.06 1.60 -1.83
N ALA A 2 -15.75 0.29 -1.82
CA ALA A 2 -15.12 -0.41 -0.70
C ALA A 2 -13.79 0.20 -0.19
N ALA A 3 -12.86 0.58 -1.08
CA ALA A 3 -11.58 1.16 -0.65
C ALA A 3 -11.72 2.53 0.04
N ARG A 4 -12.63 3.38 -0.45
CA ARG A 4 -12.91 4.68 0.20
C ARG A 4 -13.46 4.50 1.61
N THR A 5 -14.31 3.49 1.82
CA THR A 5 -14.80 3.16 3.17
C THR A 5 -13.69 2.72 4.12
N LEU A 6 -12.60 2.10 3.64
CA LEU A 6 -11.42 1.84 4.48
C LEU A 6 -10.76 3.16 4.92
N GLY A 7 -10.59 4.10 3.99
CA GLY A 7 -10.10 5.44 4.31
C GLY A 7 -11.01 6.19 5.30
N ASP A 8 -12.32 6.08 5.16
CA ASP A 8 -13.30 6.69 6.08
C ASP A 8 -13.28 6.03 7.45
N LEU A 9 -13.05 4.71 7.51
CA LEU A 9 -12.91 3.96 8.75
C LEU A 9 -11.69 4.45 9.55
N VAL A 10 -10.53 4.60 8.89
CA VAL A 10 -9.32 5.14 9.50
C VAL A 10 -9.54 6.59 9.97
N LYS A 11 -10.21 7.44 9.18
CA LYS A 11 -10.55 8.80 9.60
C LYS A 11 -11.43 8.86 10.85
N LYS A 12 -12.40 7.94 10.97
CA LYS A 12 -13.37 7.93 12.08
C LYS A 12 -12.84 7.26 13.34
N LEU A 13 -12.13 6.14 13.19
CA LEU A 13 -11.63 5.34 14.30
C LEU A 13 -10.20 5.70 14.69
N GLY A 14 -9.51 6.47 13.85
CA GLY A 14 -8.10 6.83 14.02
C GLY A 14 -7.17 5.68 13.63
N GLU A 15 -5.87 5.96 13.75
CA GLU A 15 -4.78 5.10 13.27
C GLU A 15 -4.61 3.81 14.09
N LYS A 16 -5.27 3.72 15.25
CA LYS A 16 -5.25 2.54 16.13
C LYS A 16 -5.81 1.27 15.48
N ILE A 17 -6.58 1.40 14.40
CA ILE A 17 -7.13 0.27 13.65
C ILE A 17 -6.16 -0.26 12.58
N LEU A 18 -5.10 0.49 12.24
CA LEU A 18 -4.14 0.09 11.22
C LEU A 18 -3.43 -1.24 11.50
N PRO A 19 -3.03 -1.57 12.75
CA PRO A 19 -2.46 -2.88 13.07
C PRO A 19 -3.39 -4.06 12.76
N GLU A 20 -4.71 -3.85 12.76
CA GLU A 20 -5.69 -4.88 12.43
C GLU A 20 -5.93 -4.97 10.91
N ILE A 21 -5.96 -3.83 10.21
CA ILE A 21 -6.29 -3.77 8.78
C ILE A 21 -5.10 -4.15 7.91
N ILE A 22 -3.90 -3.68 8.23
CA ILE A 22 -2.72 -3.86 7.37
C ILE A 22 -2.44 -5.35 7.10
N PRO A 23 -2.38 -6.25 8.11
CA PRO A 23 -2.12 -7.66 7.87
C PRO A 23 -3.17 -8.34 6.96
N ILE A 24 -4.44 -7.93 7.05
CA ILE A 24 -5.51 -8.46 6.19
C ILE A 24 -5.27 -8.06 4.72
N LEU A 25 -4.85 -6.82 4.49
CA LEU A 25 -4.53 -6.34 3.15
C LEU A 25 -3.27 -7.00 2.59
N GLU A 26 -2.24 -7.19 3.41
CA GLU A 26 -1.02 -7.89 3.01
C GLU A 26 -1.32 -9.33 2.55
N GLU A 27 -2.19 -10.03 3.28
CA GLU A 27 -2.62 -11.38 2.92
C GLU A 27 -3.42 -11.36 1.60
N GLY A 28 -4.29 -10.37 1.38
CA GLY A 28 -5.01 -10.21 0.12
C GLY A 28 -4.10 -10.08 -1.11
N LEU A 29 -2.88 -9.56 -0.94
CA LEU A 29 -1.88 -9.49 -2.02
C LEU A 29 -1.29 -10.87 -2.39
N ARG A 30 -1.62 -11.92 -1.65
CA ARG A 30 -1.26 -13.32 -1.97
C ARG A 30 -2.37 -14.05 -2.73
N SER A 31 -3.51 -13.41 -2.96
CA SER A 31 -4.62 -14.00 -3.70
C SER A 31 -4.23 -14.36 -5.14
N ASP A 32 -4.72 -15.50 -5.62
CA ASP A 32 -4.62 -15.88 -7.03
C ASP A 32 -5.46 -14.96 -7.93
N LYS A 33 -6.46 -14.27 -7.38
CA LYS A 33 -7.32 -13.37 -8.15
C LYS A 33 -6.73 -11.97 -8.23
N SER A 34 -6.61 -11.45 -9.45
CA SER A 34 -5.98 -10.16 -9.71
C SER A 34 -6.79 -8.98 -9.19
N ASP A 35 -8.13 -9.08 -9.21
CA ASP A 35 -9.05 -8.08 -8.68
C ASP A 35 -8.88 -7.88 -7.17
N GLU A 36 -8.66 -8.96 -6.41
CA GLU A 36 -8.35 -8.89 -4.98
C GLU A 36 -7.00 -8.19 -4.73
N ARG A 37 -5.95 -8.56 -5.47
CA ARG A 37 -4.62 -7.92 -5.35
C ARG A 37 -4.65 -6.44 -5.75
N GLN A 38 -5.39 -6.11 -6.80
CA GLN A 38 -5.61 -4.72 -7.22
C GLN A 38 -6.38 -3.95 -6.15
N GLY A 39 -7.44 -4.54 -5.60
CA GLY A 39 -8.26 -3.97 -4.53
C GLY A 39 -7.45 -3.66 -3.27
N VAL A 40 -6.50 -4.52 -2.93
CA VAL A 40 -5.53 -4.29 -1.84
C VAL A 40 -4.71 -3.02 -2.08
N CYS A 41 -4.13 -2.85 -3.27
CA CYS A 41 -3.34 -1.67 -3.60
C CYS A 41 -4.19 -0.39 -3.44
N ILE A 42 -5.39 -0.39 -4.01
CA ILE A 42 -6.32 0.74 -3.91
C ILE A 42 -6.69 1.01 -2.43
N GLY A 43 -6.95 -0.03 -1.64
CA GLY A 43 -7.25 0.08 -0.22
C GLY A 43 -6.11 0.70 0.58
N LEU A 44 -4.87 0.24 0.36
CA LEU A 44 -3.67 0.78 0.99
C LEU A 44 -3.47 2.26 0.63
N SER A 45 -3.66 2.64 -0.64
CA SER A 45 -3.60 4.04 -1.06
C SER A 45 -4.62 4.92 -0.32
N GLU A 46 -5.86 4.47 -0.18
CA GLU A 46 -6.89 5.22 0.55
C GLU A 46 -6.62 5.30 2.06
N ILE A 47 -6.06 4.25 2.65
CA ILE A 47 -5.64 4.25 4.06
C ILE A 47 -4.50 5.26 4.27
N MET A 48 -3.48 5.26 3.42
CA MET A 48 -2.35 6.19 3.54
C MET A 48 -2.77 7.66 3.37
N LYS A 49 -3.78 7.95 2.54
CA LYS A 49 -4.37 9.30 2.44
C LYS A 49 -5.08 9.76 3.72
N SER A 50 -5.55 8.80 4.51
CA SER A 50 -6.27 9.03 5.77
C SER A 50 -5.40 8.92 7.01
N THR A 51 -4.09 8.70 6.83
CA THR A 51 -3.14 8.40 7.92
C THR A 51 -2.06 9.47 7.97
N SER A 52 -1.62 9.84 9.16
CA SER A 52 -0.51 10.76 9.36
C SER A 52 0.81 10.15 8.88
N LYS A 53 1.78 11.03 8.59
CA LYS A 53 3.12 10.61 8.21
C LYS A 53 3.77 9.70 9.26
N ASP A 54 3.64 10.04 10.54
CA ASP A 54 4.26 9.29 11.62
C ASP A 54 3.71 7.86 11.71
N ALA A 55 2.40 7.68 11.56
CA ALA A 55 1.81 6.35 11.51
C ALA A 55 2.23 5.58 10.25
N VAL A 56 2.27 6.22 9.06
CA VAL A 56 2.79 5.55 7.86
C VAL A 56 4.24 5.10 8.04
N LEU A 57 5.08 5.89 8.70
CA LEU A 57 6.45 5.51 9.04
C LEU A 57 6.50 4.30 9.97
N VAL A 58 5.66 4.25 11.01
CA VAL A 58 5.54 3.10 11.92
C VAL A 58 5.20 1.81 11.16
N PHE A 59 4.33 1.89 10.16
CA PHE A 59 3.92 0.73 9.35
C PHE A 59 4.76 0.53 8.07
N SER A 60 5.80 1.35 7.85
CA SER A 60 6.58 1.31 6.61
C SER A 60 7.25 -0.04 6.37
N GLU A 61 7.69 -0.72 7.44
CA GLU A 61 8.29 -2.05 7.38
C GLU A 61 7.35 -3.12 6.79
N SER A 62 6.04 -2.92 6.93
CA SER A 62 4.97 -3.75 6.35
C SER A 62 4.53 -3.25 4.96
N LEU A 63 4.34 -1.93 4.83
CA LEU A 63 3.82 -1.30 3.61
C LEU A 63 4.81 -1.38 2.44
N VAL A 64 6.10 -1.13 2.68
CA VAL A 64 7.13 -1.10 1.63
C VAL A 64 7.25 -2.46 0.92
N PRO A 65 7.43 -3.59 1.62
CA PRO A 65 7.48 -4.90 0.97
C PRO A 65 6.21 -5.22 0.17
N THR A 66 5.05 -4.81 0.68
CA THR A 66 3.74 -5.04 0.06
C THR A 66 3.60 -4.26 -1.24
N VAL A 67 3.90 -2.96 -1.22
CA VAL A 67 3.90 -2.13 -2.44
C VAL A 67 4.92 -2.64 -3.45
N ARG A 68 6.14 -3.00 -2.99
CA ARG A 68 7.18 -3.57 -3.86
C ARG A 68 6.71 -4.85 -4.55
N LYS A 69 6.11 -5.78 -3.80
CA LYS A 69 5.58 -7.03 -4.38
C LYS A 69 4.54 -6.73 -5.46
N ALA A 70 3.63 -5.79 -5.20
CA ALA A 70 2.58 -5.42 -6.14
C ALA A 70 3.10 -4.69 -7.39
N LEU A 71 4.18 -3.91 -7.28
CA LEU A 71 4.84 -3.27 -8.43
C LEU A 71 5.47 -4.31 -9.39
N CYS A 72 5.77 -5.51 -8.90
CA CYS A 72 6.28 -6.63 -9.67
C CYS A 72 5.19 -7.64 -10.07
N ASP A 73 3.90 -7.30 -9.94
CA ASP A 73 2.82 -8.22 -10.30
C ASP A 73 2.87 -8.59 -11.79
N PRO A 74 2.59 -9.86 -12.17
CA PRO A 74 2.55 -10.26 -13.58
C PRO A 74 1.55 -9.46 -14.42
N LEU A 75 0.47 -8.96 -13.80
CA LEU A 75 -0.62 -8.28 -14.50
C LEU A 75 -0.49 -6.76 -14.41
N GLU A 76 -0.70 -6.10 -15.55
CA GLU A 76 -0.52 -4.65 -15.71
C GLU A 76 -1.47 -3.86 -14.82
N GLU A 77 -2.73 -4.27 -14.72
CA GLU A 77 -3.75 -3.59 -13.93
C GLU A 77 -3.44 -3.56 -12.43
N VAL A 78 -2.69 -4.56 -11.93
CA VAL A 78 -2.21 -4.60 -10.54
C VAL A 78 -1.00 -3.69 -10.39
N ARG A 79 -0.05 -3.73 -11.34
CA ARG A 79 1.12 -2.84 -11.33
C ARG A 79 0.73 -1.36 -11.38
N GLU A 80 -0.28 -0.99 -12.16
CA GLU A 80 -0.80 0.38 -12.21
C GLU A 80 -1.41 0.82 -10.86
N ALA A 81 -2.17 -0.07 -10.21
CA ALA A 81 -2.72 0.22 -8.89
C ALA A 81 -1.62 0.33 -7.83
N ALA A 82 -0.60 -0.52 -7.92
CA ALA A 82 0.59 -0.46 -7.08
C ALA A 82 1.38 0.83 -7.31
N ALA A 83 1.51 1.31 -8.55
CA ALA A 83 2.17 2.58 -8.89
C ALA A 83 1.48 3.77 -8.22
N LYS A 84 0.14 3.85 -8.28
CA LYS A 84 -0.65 4.87 -7.56
C LYS A 84 -0.49 4.77 -6.04
N THR A 85 -0.34 3.56 -5.53
CA THR A 85 -0.10 3.30 -4.11
C THR A 85 1.29 3.79 -3.71
N PHE A 86 2.29 3.51 -4.54
CA PHE A 86 3.66 3.99 -4.38
C PHE A 86 3.76 5.52 -4.45
N GLU A 87 3.08 6.16 -5.40
CA GLU A 87 2.98 7.62 -5.47
C GLU A 87 2.44 8.20 -4.16
N GLN A 88 1.40 7.58 -3.59
CA GLN A 88 0.84 8.00 -2.32
C GLN A 88 1.81 7.79 -1.15
N LEU A 89 2.53 6.67 -1.12
CA LEU A 89 3.57 6.41 -0.12
C LEU A 89 4.67 7.48 -0.21
N HIS A 90 5.16 7.75 -1.41
CA HIS A 90 6.15 8.79 -1.69
C HIS A 90 5.64 10.19 -1.30
N ALA A 91 4.37 10.51 -1.57
CA ALA A 91 3.77 11.77 -1.15
C ALA A 91 3.73 11.93 0.39
N THR A 92 3.59 10.83 1.13
CA THR A 92 3.50 10.85 2.60
C THR A 92 4.88 10.83 3.28
N ILE A 93 5.80 9.95 2.87
CA ILE A 93 7.10 9.76 3.54
C ILE A 93 8.30 10.31 2.75
N GLY A 94 8.09 10.84 1.55
CA GLY A 94 9.11 11.48 0.73
C GLY A 94 10.16 10.49 0.21
N HIS A 95 11.40 10.98 0.05
CA HIS A 95 12.51 10.24 -0.58
C HIS A 95 12.78 8.86 0.06
N GLN A 96 12.45 8.67 1.34
CA GLN A 96 12.57 7.37 1.99
C GLN A 96 11.83 6.27 1.22
N ALA A 97 10.63 6.55 0.66
CA ALA A 97 9.91 5.57 -0.16
C ALA A 97 10.70 5.16 -1.40
N LEU A 98 11.42 6.09 -2.03
CA LEU A 98 12.24 5.82 -3.21
C LEU A 98 13.43 4.95 -2.83
N ASP A 99 14.14 5.31 -1.77
CA ASP A 99 15.32 4.60 -1.28
C ASP A 99 15.00 3.17 -0.87
N ASP A 100 13.82 2.95 -0.29
CA ASP A 100 13.39 1.63 0.17
C ASP A 100 12.92 0.72 -0.98
N ILE A 101 12.40 1.29 -2.07
CA ILE A 101 11.75 0.52 -3.15
C ILE A 101 12.64 0.42 -4.41
N LEU A 102 13.14 1.54 -4.92
CA LEU A 102 13.82 1.59 -6.23
C LEU A 102 15.05 0.68 -6.32
N PRO A 103 15.96 0.61 -5.31
CA PRO A 103 17.13 -0.25 -5.41
C PRO A 103 16.77 -1.73 -5.57
N THR A 104 15.64 -2.17 -5.02
CA THR A 104 15.21 -3.57 -5.19
C THR A 104 14.63 -3.80 -6.58
N LEU A 105 13.81 -2.88 -7.09
CA LEU A 105 13.21 -3.01 -8.43
C LEU A 105 14.28 -2.98 -9.52
N LEU A 106 15.28 -2.10 -9.40
CA LEU A 106 16.37 -1.98 -10.37
C LEU A 106 17.27 -3.24 -10.40
N LYS A 107 17.38 -3.97 -9.28
CA LYS A 107 18.11 -5.26 -9.23
C LYS A 107 17.36 -6.42 -9.89
N GLN A 108 16.07 -6.25 -10.20
CA GLN A 108 15.22 -7.27 -10.82
C GLN A 108 15.11 -7.11 -12.35
N LEU A 109 15.72 -6.05 -12.90
CA LEU A 109 15.93 -5.84 -14.33
C LEU A 109 17.23 -6.52 -14.79
#